data_AF-A0A3P6TH10-F1
#
_entry.id   AF-A0A3P6TH10-F1
#
_cell.length_a   1.000
_cell.length_b   1.000
_cell.length_c   1.000
_cell.angle_alpha   90.00
_cell.angle_beta   90.00
_cell.angle_gamma   90.00
#
_symmetry.space_group_name_H-M   'P 1'
#
loop_
_entity.id
_entity.type
_entity.pdbx_description
1 polymer ?
#
loop_
_entity_poly.entity_id
_entity_poly.type
_entity_poly.pdbx_seq_one_letter_code
_entity_poly.pdbx_strand_id
1 'polypeptide(L)' 'MGNPEEAVAEKNLGNTAYKQKNFAEAHKHYDKAIELDPTNITFYTNKAVLFLMLYFRDVCCFKISGFLH' A
#
# COMPACT_ATOMS: atom_id res chain seq x y z
N MET A 1 -21.36 -8.59 8.16
CA MET A 1 -21.38 -9.02 6.75
C MET A 1 -20.27 -8.25 6.08
N GLY A 2 -19.30 -8.93 5.50
CA GLY A 2 -18.26 -8.27 4.72
C GLY A 2 -18.88 -7.69 3.46
N ASN A 3 -18.66 -6.41 3.20
CA ASN A 3 -19.21 -5.72 2.04
C ASN A 3 -18.10 -5.65 0.96
N PRO A 4 -18.10 -6.55 -0.04
CA PRO A 4 -17.03 -6.57 -1.04
C PRO A 4 -16.97 -5.29 -1.87
N GLU A 5 -18.11 -4.60 -2.08
CA GLU A 5 -18.15 -3.31 -2.74
C GLU A 5 -17.41 -2.21 -1.95
N GLU A 6 -17.57 -2.22 -0.63
CA GLU A 6 -16.90 -1.28 0.27
C GLU A 6 -15.40 -1.57 0.37
N ALA A 7 -15.02 -2.85 0.40
CA ALA A 7 -13.63 -3.29 0.31
C ALA A 7 -12.96 -2.83 -1.00
N VAL A 8 -13.67 -2.90 -2.13
CA VAL A 8 -13.17 -2.40 -3.42
C VAL A 8 -13.04 -0.88 -3.42
N ALA A 9 -13.95 -0.15 -2.77
CA ALA A 9 -13.86 1.30 -2.60
C ALA A 9 -12.62 1.70 -1.77
N GLU A 10 -12.40 1.05 -0.63
CA GLU A 10 -11.20 1.24 0.21
C GLU A 10 -9.91 0.93 -0.55
N LYS A 11 -9.87 -0.16 -1.33
CA LYS A 11 -8.74 -0.44 -2.24
C LYS A 11 -8.48 0.69 -3.23
N ASN A 12 -9.53 1.28 -3.82
CA ASN A 12 -9.36 2.38 -4.78
C ASN A 12 -8.86 3.66 -4.10
N LEU A 13 -9.28 3.93 -2.86
CA LEU A 13 -8.71 5.01 -2.04
C LEU A 13 -7.22 4.76 -1.76
N GLY A 14 -6.86 3.52 -1.39
CA GLY A 14 -5.47 3.13 -1.19
C GLY A 14 -4.61 3.31 -2.44
N ASN A 15 -5.13 2.94 -3.62
CA ASN A 15 -4.46 3.18 -4.90
C ASN A 15 -4.27 4.67 -5.19
N THR A 16 -5.24 5.51 -4.80
CA THR A 16 -5.17 6.97 -4.99
C THR A 16 -4.11 7.57 -4.07
N ALA A 17 -4.09 7.18 -2.79
CA ALA A 17 -3.05 7.57 -1.84
C ALA A 17 -1.66 7.11 -2.28
N TYR A 18 -1.54 5.90 -2.84
CA TYR A 18 -0.29 5.37 -3.41
C TYR A 18 0.23 6.25 -4.55
N LYS A 19 -0.65 6.69 -5.47
CA LYS A 19 -0.27 7.63 -6.54
C LYS A 19 0.17 9.00 -6.00
N GLN A 20 -0.42 9.43 -4.88
CA GLN A 20 0.00 10.64 -4.17
C GLN A 20 1.30 10.45 -3.37
N LYS A 21 1.92 9.26 -3.41
CA LYS A 21 3.08 8.86 -2.58
C LYS A 21 2.79 8.91 -1.07
N ASN A 22 1.51 8.98 -0.68
CA ASN A 22 1.10 8.87 0.70
C ASN A 22 0.95 7.39 1.06
N PHE A 23 2.10 6.75 1.29
CA PHE A 23 2.18 5.32 1.56
C PHE A 23 1.55 4.92 2.90
N ALA A 24 1.52 5.82 3.89
CA ALA A 24 0.93 5.56 5.20
C ALA A 24 -0.59 5.44 5.12
N GLU A 25 -1.24 6.35 4.38
CA GLU A 25 -2.69 6.28 4.18
C GLU A 25 -3.08 5.12 3.26
N ALA A 26 -2.27 4.87 2.21
CA ALA A 26 -2.46 3.70 1.34
C ALA A 26 -2.48 2.38 2.13
N HIS A 27 -1.57 2.24 3.11
CA HIS A 27 -1.52 1.06 3.97
C HIS A 27 -2.81 0.85 4.77
N LYS A 28 -3.33 1.91 5.41
CA LYS A 28 -4.57 1.85 6.21
C LYS A 28 -5.78 1.47 5.37
N HIS A 29 -5.89 2.02 4.16
CA HIS A 29 -6.99 1.70 3.24
C HIS A 29 -6.93 0.23 2.79
N TYR A 30 -5.74 -0.31 2.51
CA TYR A 30 -5.62 -1.74 2.18
C TYR A 30 -5.91 -2.65 3.37
N ASP A 31 -5.53 -2.27 4.60
CA ASP A 31 -5.89 -3.04 5.80
C ASP A 31 -7.41 -3.09 6.02
N LYS A 32 -8.10 -1.94 5.90
CA LYS A 32 -9.57 -1.92 5.95
C LYS A 32 -10.21 -2.78 4.87
N ALA A 33 -9.69 -2.75 3.64
CA ALA A 33 -10.21 -3.59 2.57
C ALA A 33 -10.08 -5.09 2.91
N ILE A 34 -8.97 -5.49 3.56
CA ILE A 34 -8.74 -6.87 4.02
C ILE A 34 -9.68 -7.23 5.18
N GLU A 35 -9.94 -6.31 6.12
CA GLU A 35 -10.89 -6.53 7.22
C GLU A 35 -12.34 -6.72 6.70
N LEU A 36 -12.70 -5.97 5.66
CA LEU A 36 -14.03 -6.04 5.04
C LEU A 36 -14.20 -7.29 4.17
N ASP A 37 -13.17 -7.65 3.40
CA ASP A 37 -13.17 -8.86 2.58
C ASP A 37 -11.78 -9.52 2.55
N PRO A 38 -11.51 -10.44 3.49
CA PRO A 38 -10.23 -11.13 3.57
C PRO A 38 -10.06 -12.20 2.49
N THR A 39 -11.11 -12.51 1.71
CA THR A 39 -11.07 -13.56 0.69
C THR A 39 -10.42 -13.09 -0.60
N ASN A 40 -10.35 -11.78 -0.80
CA ASN A 40 -9.83 -11.19 -2.02
C ASN A 40 -8.31 -10.96 -1.94
N ILE A 41 -7.58 -11.82 -2.65
CA ILE A 41 -6.11 -11.80 -2.73
C ILE A 41 -5.58 -10.47 -3.30
N THR A 42 -6.38 -9.74 -4.10
CA THR A 42 -5.97 -8.47 -4.72
C THR A 42 -5.52 -7.44 -3.70
N PHE A 43 -6.15 -7.39 -2.52
CA PHE A 43 -5.79 -6.41 -1.49
C PHE A 43 -4.39 -6.68 -0.92
N TYR A 44 -4.07 -7.96 -0.69
CA TYR A 44 -2.75 -8.40 -0.24
C TYR A 44 -1.68 -8.10 -1.30
N THR A 45 -1.98 -8.34 -2.58
CA THR A 45 -1.07 -8.01 -3.69
C THR A 45 -0.76 -6.51 -3.74
N ASN A 46 -1.77 -5.65 -3.63
CA ASN A 46 -1.57 -4.19 -3.62
C ASN A 46 -0.76 -3.73 -2.40
N LYS A 47 -1.00 -4.34 -1.24
CA LYS A 47 -0.22 -4.09 -0.02
C LYS A 47 1.23 -4.55 -0.18
N ALA A 48 1.49 -5.69 -0.83
CA ALA A 48 2.84 -6.15 -1.13
C ALA A 48 3.58 -5.19 -2.07
N VAL A 49 2.91 -4.69 -3.11
CA VAL A 49 3.48 -3.67 -4.02
C VAL A 49 3.81 -2.38 -3.26
N LEU A 50 2.94 -1.95 -2.35
CA LEU A 50 3.20 -0.81 -1.46
C LEU A 50 4.49 -1.00 -0.66
N PHE A 51 4.66 -2.15 -0.01
CA PHE A 51 5.87 -2.47 0.76
C PHE A 51 7.12 -2.55 -0.12
N LEU A 52 7.01 -3.12 -1.32
CA LEU A 52 8.11 -3.18 -2.26
C LEU A 52 8.57 -1.78 -2.67
N MET A 53 7.63 -0.86 -2.92
CA MET A 53 7.96 0.53 -3.23
C MET A 53 8.60 1.26 -2.05
N LEU A 54 8.11 1.04 -0.82
CA LEU A 54 8.73 1.58 0.39
C LEU A 54 10.16 1.06 0.58
N TYR A 55 10.36 -0.25 0.46
CA TYR A 55 11.68 -0.87 0.55
C TYR A 55 12.64 -0.33 -0.51
N PHE A 56 12.20 -0.21 -1.76
CA PHE A 56 13.02 0.35 -2.83
C PHE A 56 13.37 1.82 -2.57
N ARG A 57 12.42 2.62 -2.05
CA ARG A 57 12.67 4.01 -1.65
C ARG A 57 13.75 4.09 -0.57
N ASP A 58 13.68 3.23 0.45
CA ASP A 58 14.64 3.24 1.56
C ASP A 58 16.04 2.77 1.10
N VAL A 59 16.13 1.79 0.20
CA VAL A 59 17.41 1.37 -0.42
C VAL A 59 18.03 2.50 -1.25
N CYS A 60 17.24 3.23 -2.03
CA CYS A 60 17.73 4.40 -2.78
C CYS A 60 18.23 5.51 -1.85
N CYS A 61 17.57 5.74 -0.71
CA CYS A 61 17.97 6.77 0.24
C CYS A 61 19.33 6.45 0.88
N PHE A 62 19.53 5.19 1.32
CA PHE A 62 20.81 4.74 1.89
C PHE A 62 21.98 4.83 0.90
N LYS A 63 21.75 4.54 -0.38
CA LYS A 63 22.82 4.57 -1.40
C LYS A 63 23.30 5.98 -1.73
N ILE A 64 22.43 6.99 -1.62
CA ILE A 64 22.81 8.39 -1.87
C ILE A 64 23.54 8.98 -0.65
N SER A 65 23.14 8.62 0.57
CA SER A 65 23.83 9.08 1.79
C SER A 65 25.22 8.45 1.97
N GLY A 66 25.49 7.27 1.40
CA GLY A 66 26.79 6.59 1.46
C GLY A 66 27.81 7.01 0.40
N PHE A 67 27.44 7.84 -0.57
CA PHE A 67 28.35 8.34 -1.63
C PHE A 67 28.91 9.74 -1.32
N LEU A 68 28.60 10.27 -0.14
CA LEU A 68 29.12 11.53 0.40
C LEU A 68 30.02 11.25 1.63
N HIS A 69 30.98 10.36 1.46
CA HIS A 69 32.16 10.21 2.33
C HIS A 69 33.32 9.70 1.49
#